data_AF-A0A7X1AXW6-F1
#
_entry.id   AF-A0A7X1AXW6-F1
#
_cell.length_a   1.000
_cell.length_b   1.000
_cell.length_c   1.000
_cell.angle_alpha   90.00
_cell.angle_beta   90.00
_cell.angle_gamma   90.00
#
_symmetry.space_group_name_H-M   'P 1'
#
loop_
_entity.id
_entity.type
_entity.pdbx_description
1 polymer ?
#
loop_
_entity_poly.entity_id
_entity_poly.type
_entity_poly.pdbx_seq_one_letter_code
_entity_poly.pdbx_strand_id
1 'polypeptide(L)'
;MSNAKSFGDWVWLIIRWAGIFLYYTLGMVLIGATTGCLVFLILGPLFLKDETTWNIALYGLKTGTILSGIWAPGVAIVKCFMRGAKERKERKQP
;
A
#
# COMPACT_ATOMS: atom_id res chain seq x y z
N MET A 1 -9.33 6.78 -36.99
CA MET A 1 -9.43 5.31 -36.83
C MET A 1 -9.94 5.00 -35.43
N SER A 2 -11.25 4.72 -35.32
CA SER A 2 -11.90 4.36 -34.06
C SER A 2 -11.55 2.90 -33.75
N ASN A 3 -10.67 2.69 -32.78
CA ASN A 3 -10.28 1.35 -32.33
C ASN A 3 -11.31 0.90 -31.28
N ALA A 4 -12.33 0.15 -31.71
CA ALA A 4 -13.32 -0.44 -30.81
C ALA A 4 -12.62 -1.51 -29.96
N LYS A 5 -12.06 -1.09 -28.81
CA LYS A 5 -11.48 -2.01 -27.84
C LYS A 5 -12.54 -3.03 -27.43
N SER A 6 -12.18 -4.30 -27.57
CA SER A 6 -13.03 -5.41 -27.16
C SER A 6 -13.33 -5.29 -25.67
N PHE A 7 -14.51 -5.74 -25.23
CA PHE A 7 -14.86 -5.79 -23.81
C PHE A 7 -13.77 -6.51 -22.98
N GLY A 8 -13.12 -7.51 -23.56
CA GLY A 8 -11.98 -8.21 -22.95
C GLY A 8 -10.79 -7.29 -22.65
N ASP A 9 -10.49 -6.32 -23.52
CA ASP A 9 -9.38 -5.38 -23.31
C ASP A 9 -9.65 -4.43 -22.13
N TRP A 10 -10.91 -4.02 -21.96
CA TRP A 10 -11.32 -3.20 -20.82
C TRP A 10 -11.23 -3.96 -19.51
N VAL A 11 -11.70 -5.22 -19.49
CA VAL A 11 -11.58 -6.09 -18.32
C VAL A 11 -10.11 -6.31 -17.97
N TRP A 12 -9.25 -6.56 -18.96
CA TRP A 12 -7.82 -6.75 -18.75
C TRP A 12 -7.15 -5.50 -18.20
N LEU A 13 -7.51 -4.31 -18.72
CA LEU A 13 -7.05 -3.04 -18.18
C LEU A 13 -7.47 -2.86 -16.71
N ILE A 14 -8.75 -3.11 -16.40
CA ILE A 14 -9.28 -2.96 -15.04
C ILE A 14 -8.55 -3.91 -14.08
N ILE A 15 -8.40 -5.18 -14.43
CA ILE A 15 -7.68 -6.17 -13.61
C ILE A 15 -6.23 -5.75 -13.40
N ARG A 16 -5.54 -5.29 -14.46
CA ARG A 16 -4.16 -4.81 -14.36
C ARG A 16 -4.03 -3.64 -13.38
N TRP A 17 -4.92 -2.65 -13.46
CA TRP A 17 -4.88 -1.48 -12.58
C TRP A 17 -5.33 -1.81 -11.16
N ALA A 18 -6.34 -2.67 -11.00
CA ALA A 18 -6.78 -3.17 -9.70
C ALA A 18 -5.66 -3.95 -9.00
N GLY A 19 -4.93 -4.81 -9.74
CA GLY A 19 -3.77 -5.53 -9.23
C GLY A 19 -2.63 -4.62 -8.81
N ILE A 20 -2.31 -3.58 -9.60
CA ILE A 20 -1.30 -2.57 -9.24
C ILE A 20 -1.71 -1.79 -7.98
N PHE A 21 -2.99 -1.40 -7.89
CA PHE A 21 -3.52 -0.71 -6.72
C PHE A 21 -3.43 -1.59 -5.46
N LEU A 22 -3.86 -2.84 -5.58
CA LEU A 22 -3.78 -3.82 -4.50
C LEU A 22 -2.32 -4.02 -4.05
N TYR A 23 -1.39 -4.17 -5.00
CA TYR A 23 0.04 -4.32 -4.71
C TYR A 23 0.61 -3.14 -3.91
N TYR A 24 0.32 -1.90 -4.32
CA TYR A 24 0.78 -0.72 -3.58
C TYR A 24 0.15 -0.61 -2.20
N THR A 25 -1.14 -0.92 -2.09
CA THR A 25 -1.87 -0.90 -0.82
C THR A 25 -1.29 -1.94 0.14
N LEU A 26 -1.09 -3.18 -0.33
CA LEU A 26 -0.50 -4.26 0.46
C LEU A 26 0.91 -3.92 0.90
N GLY A 27 1.72 -3.34 0.00
CA GLY A 27 3.09 -2.91 0.32
C GLY A 27 3.13 -1.84 1.41
N MET A 28 2.25 -0.83 1.35
CA MET A 28 2.18 0.21 2.38
C MET A 28 1.71 -0.35 3.73
N VAL A 29 0.73 -1.25 3.72
CA VAL A 29 0.25 -1.92 4.94
C VAL A 29 1.35 -2.80 5.55
N LEU A 30 2.10 -3.54 4.73
CA LEU A 30 3.25 -4.32 5.17
C LEU A 30 4.32 -3.45 5.83
N ILE A 31 4.69 -2.33 5.19
CA ILE A 31 5.67 -1.38 5.73
C ILE A 31 5.16 -0.78 7.06
N GLY A 32 3.88 -0.44 7.14
CA GLY A 32 3.29 0.09 8.37
C GLY A 32 3.19 -0.93 9.49
N ALA A 33 2.86 -2.18 9.17
CA ALA A 33 2.81 -3.27 10.13
C ALA A 33 4.20 -3.59 10.69
N THR A 34 5.23 -3.67 9.83
CA THR A 34 6.61 -3.92 10.27
C THR A 34 7.17 -2.73 11.06
N THR A 35 6.92 -1.50 10.61
CA THR A 35 7.35 -0.29 11.31
C THR A 35 6.65 -0.18 12.67
N GLY A 36 5.34 -0.39 12.73
CA GLY A 36 4.58 -0.39 13.98
C GLY A 36 5.05 -1.47 14.94
N CYS A 37 5.32 -2.67 14.45
CA CYS A 37 5.89 -3.75 15.26
C CYS A 37 7.28 -3.37 15.83
N LEU A 38 8.18 -2.85 15.00
CA LEU A 38 9.52 -2.42 15.44
C LEU A 38 9.46 -1.27 16.46
N VAL A 39 8.66 -0.24 16.19
CA VAL A 39 8.50 0.92 17.07
C VAL A 39 7.98 0.48 18.44
N PHE A 40 6.96 -0.38 18.50
CA PHE A 40 6.42 -0.88 19.76
C PHE A 40 7.33 -1.91 20.45
N LEU A 41 8.11 -2.70 19.72
CA LEU A 41 9.12 -3.58 20.33
C LEU A 41 10.26 -2.80 21.00
N ILE A 42 10.62 -1.63 20.46
CA ILE A 42 11.69 -0.78 21.00
C ILE A 42 11.16 0.11 22.14
N LEU A 43 9.99 0.71 21.97
CA LEU A 43 9.39 1.64 22.95
C LEU A 43 8.54 0.95 24.02
N GLY A 44 8.01 -0.23 23.73
CA GLY A 44 7.17 -1.01 24.64
C GLY A 44 7.87 -1.39 25.95
N PRO A 45 9.11 -1.90 25.95
CA PRO A 45 9.86 -2.16 27.18
C PRO A 45 10.17 -0.89 27.99
N LEU A 46 10.13 0.28 27.34
CA LEU A 46 10.39 1.60 27.93
C LEU A 46 9.14 2.19 28.61
N PHE A 47 7.93 1.86 28.13
CA PHE A 47 6.66 2.40 28.63
C PHE A 47 5.78 1.39 29.38
N LEU A 48 5.91 0.09 29.10
CA LEU A 48 5.06 -0.98 29.62
C LEU A 48 5.94 -2.09 30.20
N LYS A 49 6.38 -1.87 31.44
CA LYS A 49 7.35 -2.74 32.15
C LYS A 49 6.75 -4.09 32.57
N ASP A 50 5.42 -4.19 32.63
CA ASP A 50 4.67 -5.34 33.16
C ASP A 50 3.92 -6.15 32.08
N GLU A 51 3.99 -5.74 30.80
CA GLU A 51 3.32 -6.46 29.71
C GLU A 51 4.25 -7.43 28.99
N THR A 52 3.69 -8.58 28.60
CA THR A 52 4.46 -9.61 27.89
C THR A 52 4.87 -9.08 26.51
N THR A 53 6.14 -9.27 26.12
CA THR A 53 6.69 -8.82 24.82
C THR A 53 5.81 -9.20 23.61
N TRP A 54 5.10 -10.33 23.71
CA TRP A 54 4.14 -10.79 22.72
C TRP A 54 2.90 -9.88 22.56
N ASN A 55 2.32 -9.42 23.67
CA ASN A 55 1.19 -8.47 23.65
C ASN A 55 1.60 -7.14 23.04
N ILE A 56 2.80 -6.66 23.39
CA ILE A 56 3.36 -5.41 22.86
C ILE A 56 3.56 -5.51 21.33
N ALA A 57 4.10 -6.64 20.84
CA ALA A 57 4.29 -6.89 19.41
C ALA A 57 2.95 -6.95 18.66
N LEU A 58 1.96 -7.68 19.18
CA LEU A 58 0.61 -7.74 18.60
C LEU A 58 -0.08 -6.38 18.56
N TYR A 59 0.10 -5.58 19.63
CA TYR A 59 -0.47 -4.24 19.71
C TYR A 59 0.17 -3.29 18.68
N GLY A 60 1.50 -3.34 18.55
CA GLY A 60 2.23 -2.59 17.53
C GLY A 60 1.88 -2.99 16.11
N LEU A 61 1.70 -4.29 15.87
CA LEU A 61 1.28 -4.81 14.56
C LEU A 61 -0.14 -4.36 14.22
N LYS A 62 -1.09 -4.45 15.15
CA LYS A 62 -2.47 -3.98 14.95
C LYS A 62 -2.52 -2.47 14.69
N THR A 63 -1.85 -1.69 15.51
CA THR A 63 -1.84 -0.22 15.42
C THR A 63 -1.13 0.25 14.16
N GLY A 64 0.02 -0.35 13.84
CA GLY A 64 0.77 -0.07 12.61
C GLY A 64 0.01 -0.42 11.34
N THR A 65 -0.70 -1.55 11.33
CA THR A 65 -1.55 -1.98 10.20
C THR A 65 -2.75 -1.04 10.03
N ILE A 66 -3.39 -0.59 11.11
CA ILE A 66 -4.55 0.31 11.02
C ILE A 66 -4.12 1.70 10.54
N LEU A 67 -3.07 2.27 11.15
CA LEU A 67 -2.55 3.58 10.76
C LEU A 67 -2.11 3.57 9.30
N SER A 68 -1.31 2.59 8.90
CA SER A 68 -0.89 2.50 7.49
C SER A 68 -2.05 2.17 6.55
N GLY A 69 -3.02 1.36 6.97
CA GLY A 69 -4.19 1.02 6.19
C GLY A 69 -5.08 2.21 5.86
N ILE A 70 -5.18 3.21 6.73
CA ILE A 70 -5.92 4.45 6.46
C ILE A 70 -5.27 5.25 5.33
N TRP A 71 -3.94 5.32 5.31
CA TRP A 71 -3.19 6.10 4.32
C TRP A 71 -2.81 5.33 3.06
N ALA A 72 -2.79 4.00 3.11
CA ALA A 72 -2.43 3.10 2.02
C ALA A 72 -3.25 3.32 0.74
N PRO A 73 -4.61 3.37 0.76
CA PRO A 73 -5.39 3.56 -0.45
C PRO A 73 -5.16 4.94 -1.08
N GLY A 74 -4.99 5.98 -0.26
CA GLY A 74 -4.66 7.34 -0.75
C GLY A 74 -3.35 7.37 -1.52
N VAL A 75 -2.29 6.80 -0.94
CA VAL A 75 -0.97 6.74 -1.60
C VAL A 75 -0.98 5.83 -2.84
N ALA A 76 -1.73 4.72 -2.80
CA ALA A 76 -1.87 3.83 -3.94
C ALA A 76 -2.56 4.51 -5.14
N ILE A 77 -3.61 5.32 -4.91
CA ILE A 77 -4.25 6.12 -5.97
C ILE A 77 -3.25 7.10 -6.59
N VAL A 78 -2.53 7.85 -5.77
CA VAL A 78 -1.53 8.84 -6.25
C VAL A 78 -0.44 8.15 -7.09
N LYS A 79 0.09 7.01 -6.62
CA LYS A 79 1.08 6.20 -7.36
C LYS A 79 0.53 5.70 -8.70
N CYS A 80 -0.74 5.28 -8.74
CA CYS A 80 -1.40 4.89 -9.98
C CYS A 80 -1.49 6.07 -10.97
N PHE A 81 -1.90 7.26 -10.52
CA PHE A 81 -1.94 8.46 -11.36
C PHE A 81 -0.55 8.88 -11.83
N MET A 82 0.47 8.86 -10.97
CA MET A 82 1.85 9.18 -11.33
C MET A 82 2.39 8.20 -12.37
N ARG A 83 2.10 6.89 -12.24
CA ARG A 83 2.51 5.89 -13.22
C ARG A 83 1.83 6.10 -14.57
N GLY A 84 0.54 6.41 -14.58
CA GLY A 84 -0.19 6.77 -15.80
C GLY A 84 0.27 8.08 -16.43
N ALA A 85 0.74 9.04 -15.63
CA ALA A 85 1.38 10.26 -16.12
C ALA A 85 2.76 9.99 -16.73
N LYS A 86 3.55 9.10 -16.10
CA LYS A 86 4.86 8.68 -16.60
C LYS A 86 4.75 7.92 -17.93
N GLU A 87 3.87 6.92 -18.03
CA GLU A 87 3.63 6.18 -19.29
C GLU A 87 3.14 7.11 -20.43
N ARG A 88 2.42 8.19 -20.10
CA ARG A 88 2.02 9.21 -21.08
C ARG A 88 3.17 10.12 -21.51
N LYS A 89 4.11 10.43 -20.62
CA LYS A 89 5.32 11.19 -20.97
C LYS A 89 6.26 10.36 -21.84
N GLU A 90 6.48 9.09 -21.50
CA GLU A 90 7.34 8.18 -22.27
C GLU A 90 6.79 7.96 -23.69
N ARG A 91 5.47 7.82 -23.86
CA ARG A 91 4.85 7.77 -25.20
C ARG A 91 4.92 9.07 -26.02
N LYS A 92 5.21 10.20 -25.38
CA LYS A 92 5.32 11.50 -26.05
C LYS A 92 6.77 11.90 -26.36
N GLN A 93 7.76 11.17 -25.88
CA GLN A 93 9.14 11.39 -26.27
C GLN A 93 9.39 10.65 -27.60
N PRO A 94 9.77 11.36 -28.68
CA PRO A 94 10.04 10.78 -29.99
C PRO A 94 11.29 9.91 -30.01
#